data_AF-A0A1Y1QBS7-F1
#
_entry.id   AF-A0A1Y1QBS7-F1
#
_cell.length_a   1.000
_cell.length_b   1.000
_cell.length_c   1.000
_cell.angle_alpha   90.00
_cell.angle_beta   90.00
_cell.angle_gamma   90.00
#
_symmetry.space_group_name_H-M   'P 1'
#
loop_
_entity.id
_entity.type
_entity.pdbx_description
1 polymer ?
#
loop_
_entity_poly.entity_id
_entity_poly.type
_entity_poly.pdbx_seq_one_letter_code
_entity_poly.pdbx_strand_id
1 'polypeptide(L)'
;MKEKGYADIEKVPLADLEVLIKGKKPDSAEVDAVEIKAHGSSTAFDETDKNKLVGLLGGHADVGMSSSPVKKDMVEKFQVQNMGNPGSRAQEHVIALDGLAVIVNPSNSLDKLSVEKIRKIFLGEVTDWAQLGGNSGAIKLYSRDQQSGTYDTFKHLVLSGQKLECDKQANLMCFEDSKELASHVASDLNGIGFIGLNYIGTTKALRVSMGEGVNALAPTRFTVKTEDYPLGRRLFLYQTNQPKPLAAEFIQFSLSNAGQKVVSDAGLVEVGIDEAITPIARDAIDADKQRLLDDAAVPKAYKDLIRNADRKDTQVNFRFASGASELDNRAFRDVGRLSEKLGKPEFEGAKLILVGFTDPKGDEVKNLDLSKQRATQVKDELAAEGIQVETVTGFGEEPSLLLDPREDEPESLAKNRRVEVWLQRSEFPQP
;
A
#
# COMPACT_ATOMS: atom_id res chain seq x y z
N MET A 1 9.15 -14.00 -18.65
CA MET A 1 10.16 -14.47 -19.64
C MET A 1 11.21 -15.38 -19.01
N LYS A 2 12.09 -14.92 -18.11
CA LYS A 2 13.14 -15.77 -17.50
C LYS A 2 12.62 -17.10 -16.93
N GLU A 3 11.54 -17.06 -16.16
CA GLU A 3 10.88 -18.25 -15.60
C GLU A 3 10.44 -19.26 -16.67
N LYS A 4 10.02 -18.78 -17.84
CA LYS A 4 9.60 -19.61 -18.97
C LYS A 4 10.77 -20.07 -19.86
N GLY A 5 12.01 -19.95 -19.38
CA GLY A 5 13.20 -20.42 -20.08
C GLY A 5 13.64 -19.56 -21.27
N TYR A 6 13.17 -18.31 -21.36
CA TYR A 6 13.64 -17.39 -22.40
C TYR A 6 15.09 -16.98 -22.12
N ALA A 7 15.92 -17.05 -23.16
CA ALA A 7 17.27 -16.53 -23.23
C ALA A 7 17.31 -15.19 -23.98
N ASP A 8 18.47 -14.55 -23.97
CA ASP A 8 18.75 -13.31 -24.72
C ASP A 8 17.70 -12.21 -24.46
N ILE A 9 17.30 -12.05 -23.20
CA ILE A 9 16.25 -11.09 -22.84
C ILE A 9 16.82 -9.68 -22.87
N GLU A 10 16.26 -8.85 -23.74
CA GLU A 10 16.68 -7.48 -23.99
C GLU A 10 15.54 -6.49 -23.73
N LYS A 11 15.86 -5.34 -23.14
CA LYS A 11 14.95 -4.19 -23.06
C LYS A 11 15.33 -3.19 -24.16
N VAL A 12 14.49 -3.07 -25.17
CA VAL A 12 14.65 -2.17 -26.32
C VAL A 12 13.79 -0.92 -26.11
N PRO A 13 14.36 0.28 -26.04
CA PRO A 13 13.58 1.52 -26.07
C PRO A 13 12.86 1.66 -27.42
N LEU A 14 11.57 1.99 -27.41
CA LEU A 14 10.80 2.25 -28.64
C LEU A 14 10.57 3.76 -28.83
N ALA A 15 10.02 4.40 -27.81
CA ALA A 15 9.74 5.83 -27.75
C ALA A 15 9.84 6.31 -26.30
N ASP A 16 9.60 7.59 -26.06
CA ASP A 16 9.53 8.12 -24.70
C ASP A 16 8.45 7.36 -23.90
N LEU A 17 8.85 6.81 -22.74
CA LEU A 17 8.02 5.96 -21.86
C LEU A 17 7.51 4.64 -22.46
N GLU A 18 8.01 4.22 -23.63
CA GLU A 18 7.61 2.99 -24.30
C GLU A 18 8.82 2.07 -24.54
N VAL A 19 8.71 0.82 -24.06
CA VAL A 19 9.80 -0.16 -24.13
C VAL A 19 9.29 -1.52 -24.58
N LEU A 20 10.15 -2.27 -25.26
CA LEU A 20 9.88 -3.61 -25.73
C LEU A 20 10.83 -4.58 -25.03
N ILE A 21 10.28 -5.50 -24.25
CA ILE A 21 11.05 -6.59 -23.66
C ILE A 21 10.99 -7.76 -24.62
N LYS A 22 12.11 -8.10 -25.25
CA LYS A 22 12.21 -9.22 -26.19
C LYS A 22 12.95 -10.37 -25.56
N GLY A 23 12.62 -11.60 -25.94
CA GLY A 23 13.37 -12.78 -25.55
C GLY A 23 13.16 -13.92 -26.53
N LYS A 24 14.10 -14.86 -26.53
CA LYS A 24 14.06 -16.02 -27.42
C LYS A 24 14.02 -17.32 -26.63
N LYS A 25 13.16 -18.27 -27.02
CA LYS A 25 13.23 -19.64 -26.47
C LYS A 25 14.36 -20.43 -27.14
N PRO A 26 15.09 -21.29 -26.43
CA PRO A 26 16.21 -22.06 -26.97
C PRO A 26 15.89 -22.80 -28.29
N ASP A 27 14.69 -23.36 -28.39
CA ASP A 27 14.25 -24.17 -29.54
C ASP A 27 13.30 -23.44 -30.50
N SER A 28 13.14 -22.11 -30.37
CA SER A 28 12.28 -21.31 -31.25
C SER A 28 13.09 -20.43 -32.19
N ALA A 29 12.68 -20.38 -33.47
CA ALA A 29 13.17 -19.37 -34.40
C ALA A 29 12.54 -17.99 -34.16
N GLU A 30 11.41 -17.93 -33.44
CA GLU A 30 10.66 -16.71 -33.16
C GLU A 30 11.17 -16.00 -31.90
N VAL A 31 11.11 -14.67 -31.94
CA VAL A 31 11.38 -13.80 -30.79
C VAL A 31 10.05 -13.32 -30.26
N ASP A 32 9.75 -13.66 -29.02
CA ASP A 32 8.57 -13.15 -28.33
C ASP A 32 8.90 -11.79 -27.72
N ALA A 33 7.89 -10.93 -27.66
CA ALA A 33 8.04 -9.60 -27.12
C ALA A 33 6.86 -9.19 -26.25
N VAL A 34 7.14 -8.41 -25.21
CA VAL A 34 6.14 -7.72 -24.39
C VAL A 34 6.39 -6.22 -24.50
N GLU A 35 5.41 -5.51 -25.01
CA GLU A 35 5.43 -4.05 -25.10
C GLU A 35 4.91 -3.45 -23.78
N ILE A 36 5.60 -2.44 -23.25
CA ILE A 36 5.22 -1.73 -22.03
C ILE A 36 5.09 -0.25 -22.38
N LYS A 37 3.93 0.35 -22.08
CA LYS A 37 3.60 1.74 -22.36
C LYS A 37 3.24 2.46 -21.06
N ALA A 38 4.12 3.33 -20.57
CA ALA A 38 3.94 4.01 -19.29
C ALA A 38 3.25 5.38 -19.44
N HIS A 39 2.01 5.39 -19.94
CA HIS A 39 1.23 6.63 -20.20
C HIS A 39 0.36 7.10 -19.02
N GLY A 40 0.46 6.42 -17.87
CA GLY A 40 -0.23 6.78 -16.63
C GLY A 40 -1.49 5.95 -16.34
N SER A 41 -1.90 5.92 -15.07
CA SER A 41 -2.91 4.99 -14.54
C SER A 41 -4.29 5.06 -15.21
N SER A 42 -4.75 6.25 -15.65
CA SER A 42 -6.05 6.38 -16.33
C SER A 42 -6.06 5.69 -17.70
N THR A 43 -4.92 5.76 -18.41
CA THR A 43 -4.79 5.20 -19.77
C THR A 43 -4.87 3.67 -19.81
N ALA A 44 -4.77 3.01 -18.66
CA ALA A 44 -4.94 1.56 -18.54
C ALA A 44 -6.34 1.10 -18.96
N PHE A 45 -7.35 1.96 -18.78
CA PHE A 45 -8.75 1.65 -19.06
C PHE A 45 -9.25 2.27 -20.35
N ASP A 46 -8.70 3.40 -20.78
CA ASP A 46 -9.20 4.17 -21.93
C ASP A 46 -8.99 3.46 -23.28
N GLU A 47 -9.65 3.97 -24.32
CA GLU A 47 -9.40 3.57 -25.73
C GLU A 47 -8.27 4.40 -26.35
N THR A 48 -8.16 5.68 -25.94
CA THR A 48 -7.20 6.62 -26.51
C THR A 48 -6.60 7.58 -25.47
N ASP A 49 -5.31 7.91 -25.59
CA ASP A 49 -4.66 9.04 -24.92
C ASP A 49 -3.94 9.92 -25.95
N LYS A 50 -4.35 11.19 -26.09
CA LYS A 50 -3.78 12.15 -27.06
C LYS A 50 -3.62 11.57 -28.48
N ASN A 51 -4.66 10.91 -28.99
CA ASN A 51 -4.70 10.21 -30.29
C ASN A 51 -3.83 8.94 -30.39
N LYS A 52 -3.25 8.44 -29.29
CA LYS A 52 -2.64 7.11 -29.22
C LYS A 52 -3.68 6.10 -28.80
N LEU A 53 -3.68 4.95 -29.47
CA LEU A 53 -4.48 3.77 -29.13
C LEU A 53 -3.90 3.10 -27.88
N VAL A 54 -4.65 3.07 -26.78
CA VAL A 54 -4.19 2.60 -25.47
C VAL A 54 -5.25 1.74 -24.77
N GLY A 55 -4.85 1.15 -23.65
CA GLY A 55 -5.75 0.59 -22.65
C GLY A 55 -6.55 -0.65 -23.06
N LEU A 56 -7.29 -1.15 -22.08
CA LEU A 56 -8.06 -2.39 -22.17
C LEU A 56 -9.33 -2.22 -23.01
N LEU A 57 -10.06 -1.10 -22.89
CA LEU A 57 -11.29 -0.86 -23.66
C LEU A 57 -11.02 -0.83 -25.18
N GLY A 58 -9.90 -0.24 -25.59
CA GLY A 58 -9.51 -0.21 -27.00
C GLY A 58 -8.99 -1.55 -27.54
N GLY A 59 -8.77 -2.55 -26.68
CA GLY A 59 -8.09 -3.79 -27.05
C GLY A 59 -6.62 -3.60 -27.44
N HIS A 60 -6.01 -2.48 -27.00
CA HIS A 60 -4.62 -2.11 -27.31
C HIS A 60 -3.65 -2.47 -26.18
N ALA A 61 -4.16 -2.94 -25.05
CA ALA A 61 -3.41 -3.55 -23.98
C ALA A 61 -4.03 -4.90 -23.61
N ASP A 62 -3.19 -5.88 -23.29
CA ASP A 62 -3.64 -7.18 -22.75
C ASP A 62 -3.71 -7.16 -21.21
N VAL A 63 -2.97 -6.25 -20.57
CA VAL A 63 -2.96 -5.99 -19.13
C VAL A 63 -2.93 -4.49 -18.89
N GLY A 64 -3.87 -3.98 -18.09
CA GLY A 64 -3.87 -2.60 -17.62
C GLY A 64 -3.07 -2.47 -16.31
N MET A 65 -2.30 -1.41 -16.16
CA MET A 65 -1.54 -1.12 -14.93
C MET A 65 -2.03 0.19 -14.31
N SER A 66 -2.42 0.16 -13.04
CA SER A 66 -2.90 1.36 -12.36
C SER A 66 -2.39 1.44 -10.93
N SER A 67 -2.19 2.67 -10.47
CA SER A 67 -1.85 3.00 -9.08
C SER A 67 -3.05 3.45 -8.24
N SER A 68 -4.26 3.35 -8.79
CA SER A 68 -5.53 3.70 -8.15
C SER A 68 -6.61 2.70 -8.60
N PRO A 69 -7.65 2.46 -7.78
CA PRO A 69 -8.77 1.63 -8.18
C PRO A 69 -9.44 2.13 -9.46
N VAL A 70 -10.06 1.21 -10.20
CA VAL A 70 -10.89 1.57 -11.36
C VAL A 70 -12.07 2.45 -10.91
N LYS A 71 -12.32 3.52 -11.65
CA LYS A 71 -13.42 4.44 -11.36
C LYS A 71 -14.77 3.87 -11.81
N LYS A 72 -15.85 4.29 -11.16
CA LYS A 72 -17.21 3.79 -11.45
C LYS A 72 -17.64 3.99 -12.91
N ASP A 73 -17.32 5.14 -13.50
CA ASP A 73 -17.60 5.43 -14.91
C ASP A 73 -16.87 4.47 -15.87
N MET A 74 -15.65 4.03 -15.51
CA MET A 74 -14.93 3.01 -16.26
C MET A 74 -15.56 1.62 -16.10
N VAL A 75 -16.05 1.28 -14.91
CA VAL A 75 -16.79 0.02 -14.71
C VAL A 75 -18.02 -0.06 -15.62
N GLU A 76 -18.80 1.03 -15.70
CA GLU A 76 -19.98 1.10 -16.57
C GLU A 76 -19.61 0.94 -18.05
N LYS A 77 -18.50 1.56 -18.50
CA LYS A 77 -18.00 1.41 -19.89
C LYS A 77 -17.60 -0.03 -20.21
N PHE A 78 -16.89 -0.72 -19.32
CA PHE A 78 -16.53 -2.13 -19.51
C PHE A 78 -17.76 -3.02 -19.65
N GLN A 79 -18.80 -2.77 -18.85
CA GLN A 79 -20.06 -3.52 -18.92
C GLN A 79 -20.79 -3.29 -20.24
N VAL A 80 -20.88 -2.03 -20.70
CA VAL A 80 -21.49 -1.67 -22.00
C VAL A 80 -20.76 -2.34 -23.17
N GLN A 81 -19.44 -2.46 -23.10
CA GLN A 81 -18.62 -3.13 -24.11
C GLN A 81 -18.49 -4.64 -23.92
N ASN A 82 -19.24 -5.24 -22.98
CA ASN A 82 -19.22 -6.67 -22.68
C ASN A 82 -17.82 -7.20 -22.28
N MET A 83 -16.97 -6.34 -21.71
CA MET A 83 -15.63 -6.67 -21.21
C MET A 83 -15.62 -7.09 -19.73
N GLY A 84 -16.80 -7.21 -19.11
CA GLY A 84 -16.97 -7.64 -17.73
C GLY A 84 -17.02 -6.50 -16.72
N ASN A 85 -16.60 -6.78 -15.49
CA ASN A 85 -16.49 -5.82 -14.40
C ASN A 85 -15.01 -5.72 -13.98
N PRO A 86 -14.30 -4.62 -14.33
CA PRO A 86 -12.89 -4.45 -13.99
C PRO A 86 -12.65 -4.34 -12.48
N GLY A 87 -13.67 -4.10 -11.65
CA GLY A 87 -13.57 -4.16 -10.19
C GLY A 87 -13.83 -5.55 -9.57
N SER A 88 -14.04 -6.59 -10.39
CA SER A 88 -14.28 -7.95 -9.89
C SER A 88 -12.99 -8.68 -9.50
N ARG A 89 -13.09 -9.69 -8.62
CA ARG A 89 -11.97 -10.57 -8.20
C ARG A 89 -11.21 -11.23 -9.35
N ALA A 90 -11.88 -11.40 -10.50
CA ALA A 90 -11.34 -12.03 -11.69
C ALA A 90 -10.60 -11.06 -12.62
N GLN A 91 -10.80 -9.75 -12.47
CA GLN A 91 -10.27 -8.74 -13.37
C GLN A 91 -9.39 -7.70 -12.68
N GLU A 92 -9.49 -7.54 -11.36
CA GLU A 92 -8.62 -6.68 -10.55
C GLU A 92 -7.66 -7.51 -9.69
N HIS A 93 -6.37 -7.19 -9.78
CA HIS A 93 -5.33 -7.88 -9.05
C HIS A 93 -4.39 -6.89 -8.38
N VAL A 94 -4.42 -6.82 -7.05
CA VAL A 94 -3.42 -6.07 -6.28
C VAL A 94 -2.11 -6.86 -6.29
N ILE A 95 -1.09 -6.32 -6.96
CA ILE A 95 0.19 -7.01 -7.15
C ILE A 95 1.26 -6.56 -6.15
N ALA A 96 1.14 -5.35 -5.64
CA ALA A 96 2.12 -4.73 -4.77
C ALA A 96 1.48 -3.55 -4.04
N LEU A 97 2.18 -3.08 -3.02
CA LEU A 97 1.94 -1.81 -2.34
C LEU A 97 3.15 -0.92 -2.55
N ASP A 98 2.88 0.38 -2.60
CA ASP A 98 3.89 1.43 -2.67
C ASP A 98 3.71 2.34 -1.47
N GLY A 99 4.81 2.82 -0.90
CA GLY A 99 4.81 3.64 0.30
C GLY A 99 5.84 4.76 0.20
N LEU A 100 5.47 5.94 0.66
CA LEU A 100 6.34 7.11 0.69
C LEU A 100 6.73 7.51 2.12
N ALA A 101 8.02 7.65 2.36
CA ALA A 101 8.54 8.27 3.57
C ALA A 101 8.69 9.78 3.34
N VAL A 102 8.23 10.58 4.31
CA VAL A 102 8.66 11.98 4.44
C VAL A 102 9.93 11.98 5.28
N ILE A 103 11.00 12.50 4.70
CA ILE A 103 12.34 12.47 5.27
C ILE A 103 12.82 13.87 5.60
N VAL A 104 13.55 13.98 6.71
CA VAL A 104 14.20 15.20 7.19
C VAL A 104 15.62 14.89 7.64
N ASN A 105 16.39 15.93 7.93
CA ASN A 105 17.68 15.79 8.59
C ASN A 105 17.54 15.02 9.92
N PRO A 106 18.49 14.12 10.28
CA PRO A 106 18.50 13.45 11.58
C PRO A 106 18.42 14.38 12.79
N SER A 107 18.96 15.60 12.68
CA SER A 107 18.95 16.60 13.75
C SER A 107 17.64 17.40 13.86
N ASN A 108 16.68 17.19 12.95
CA ASN A 108 15.40 17.88 13.02
C ASN A 108 14.62 17.41 14.27
N SER A 109 14.05 18.35 15.03
CA SER A 109 13.41 18.06 16.31
C SER A 109 12.01 17.45 16.20
N LEU A 110 11.35 17.53 15.04
CA LEU A 110 10.01 16.99 14.86
C LEU A 110 10.07 15.49 14.58
N ASP A 111 9.21 14.69 15.24
CA ASP A 111 9.13 13.24 15.02
C ASP A 111 7.93 12.80 14.20
N LYS A 112 6.97 13.71 13.98
CA LYS A 112 5.72 13.42 13.27
C LYS A 112 5.13 14.66 12.60
N LEU A 113 4.40 14.44 11.50
CA LEU A 113 3.56 15.44 10.84
C LEU A 113 2.25 14.80 10.37
N SER A 114 1.20 15.61 10.27
CA SER A 114 -0.03 15.23 9.57
C SER A 114 0.12 15.43 8.05
N VAL A 115 -0.65 14.68 7.25
CA VAL A 115 -0.70 14.87 5.78
C VAL A 115 -1.03 16.33 5.43
N GLU A 116 -1.95 16.96 6.16
CA GLU A 116 -2.30 18.37 6.01
C GLU A 116 -1.09 19.29 6.21
N LYS A 117 -0.30 19.09 7.27
CA LYS A 117 0.92 19.89 7.51
C LYS A 117 1.97 19.66 6.43
N ILE A 118 2.17 18.42 6.00
CA ILE A 118 3.10 18.09 4.91
C ILE A 118 2.66 18.83 3.64
N ARG A 119 1.37 18.79 3.28
CA ARG A 119 0.83 19.54 2.15
C ARG A 119 1.13 21.04 2.25
N LYS A 120 0.81 21.67 3.39
CA LYS A 120 1.05 23.10 3.61
C LYS A 120 2.52 23.48 3.46
N ILE A 121 3.44 22.62 3.90
CA ILE A 121 4.89 22.81 3.71
C ILE A 121 5.24 22.82 2.22
N PHE A 122 4.83 21.79 1.47
CA PHE A 122 5.18 21.65 0.05
C PHE A 122 4.45 22.63 -0.87
N LEU A 123 3.32 23.19 -0.44
CA LEU A 123 2.64 24.30 -1.12
C LEU A 123 3.17 25.69 -0.72
N GLY A 124 4.13 25.76 0.21
CA GLY A 124 4.76 27.02 0.64
C GLY A 124 3.91 27.87 1.59
N GLU A 125 2.83 27.31 2.15
CA GLU A 125 2.02 27.97 3.19
C GLU A 125 2.72 27.97 4.56
N VAL A 126 3.56 26.96 4.80
CA VAL A 126 4.46 26.85 5.95
C VAL A 126 5.89 26.88 5.44
N THR A 127 6.66 27.87 5.89
CA THR A 127 7.99 28.18 5.37
C THR A 127 9.09 28.18 6.43
N ASP A 128 8.74 28.08 7.72
CA ASP A 128 9.70 27.97 8.82
C ASP A 128 9.29 26.87 9.80
N TRP A 129 10.27 26.07 10.23
CA TRP A 129 10.08 24.97 11.18
C TRP A 129 9.47 25.41 12.52
N ALA A 130 9.67 26.67 12.95
CA ALA A 130 9.06 27.22 14.16
C ALA A 130 7.53 27.24 14.10
N GLN A 131 6.94 27.35 12.90
CA GLN A 131 5.48 27.33 12.72
C GLN A 131 4.86 25.97 13.05
N LEU A 132 5.70 24.93 13.15
CA LEU A 132 5.31 23.55 13.46
C LEU A 132 5.75 23.11 14.86
N GLY A 133 6.30 24.04 15.67
CA GLY A 133 6.88 23.74 16.98
C GLY A 133 8.30 23.17 16.94
N GLY A 134 8.97 23.25 15.80
CA GLY A 134 10.38 22.89 15.64
C GLY A 134 11.34 24.04 15.98
N ASN A 135 12.64 23.80 15.83
CA ASN A 135 13.65 24.85 15.92
C ASN A 135 13.49 25.82 14.73
N SER A 136 13.61 27.13 14.95
CA SER A 136 13.49 28.10 13.85
C SER A 136 14.50 27.85 12.74
N GLY A 137 14.02 27.93 11.50
CA GLY A 137 14.81 27.68 10.30
C GLY A 137 13.93 27.62 9.06
N ALA A 138 14.34 28.35 8.02
CA ALA A 138 13.62 28.38 6.74
C ALA A 138 13.64 27.00 6.08
N ILE A 139 12.46 26.49 5.75
CA ILE A 139 12.26 25.15 5.19
C ILE A 139 12.76 25.11 3.73
N LYS A 140 13.56 24.09 3.43
CA LYS A 140 14.02 23.77 2.07
C LYS A 140 13.40 22.45 1.62
N LEU A 141 12.80 22.46 0.44
CA LEU A 141 12.04 21.36 -0.13
C LEU A 141 12.92 20.57 -1.11
N TYR A 142 12.84 19.24 -1.02
CA TYR A 142 13.53 18.31 -1.88
C TYR A 142 12.50 17.36 -2.49
N SER A 143 12.36 17.38 -3.82
CA SER A 143 11.38 16.59 -4.56
C SER A 143 12.06 15.71 -5.61
N ARG A 144 11.42 14.60 -5.97
CA ARG A 144 11.73 13.95 -7.25
C ARG A 144 11.19 14.79 -8.40
N ASP A 145 11.75 14.60 -9.60
CA ASP A 145 11.23 15.24 -10.82
C ASP A 145 9.81 14.78 -11.18
N GLN A 146 9.21 15.45 -12.18
CA GLN A 146 7.84 15.15 -12.62
C GLN A 146 7.69 13.82 -13.39
N GLN A 147 8.80 13.17 -13.76
CA GLN A 147 8.82 11.87 -14.43
C GLN A 147 8.82 10.70 -13.42
N SER A 148 9.07 11.01 -12.15
CA SER A 148 9.12 10.03 -11.07
C SER A 148 7.74 9.51 -10.65
N GLY A 149 7.60 8.19 -10.55
CA GLY A 149 6.43 7.56 -9.93
C GLY A 149 6.25 7.93 -8.45
N THR A 150 7.33 8.23 -7.74
CA THR A 150 7.29 8.77 -6.36
C THR A 150 6.66 10.16 -6.33
N TYR A 151 7.00 11.03 -7.28
CA TYR A 151 6.36 12.34 -7.42
C TYR A 151 4.88 12.21 -7.73
N ASP A 152 4.50 11.35 -8.67
CA ASP A 152 3.10 11.15 -9.02
C ASP A 152 2.26 10.66 -7.82
N THR A 153 2.83 9.74 -7.04
CA THR A 153 2.24 9.27 -5.78
C THR A 153 2.05 10.40 -4.78
N PHE A 154 3.09 11.20 -4.55
CA PHE A 154 3.06 12.29 -3.58
C PHE A 154 2.05 13.38 -4.01
N LYS A 155 2.02 13.70 -5.30
CA LYS A 155 1.05 14.62 -5.89
C LYS A 155 -0.39 14.15 -5.63
N HIS A 156 -0.67 12.85 -5.78
CA HIS A 156 -2.00 12.30 -5.55
C HIS A 156 -2.36 12.25 -4.05
N LEU A 157 -1.49 11.68 -3.22
CA LEU A 157 -1.77 11.40 -1.80
C LEU A 157 -1.66 12.62 -0.88
N VAL A 158 -0.86 13.63 -1.25
CA VAL A 158 -0.56 14.78 -0.38
C VAL A 158 -1.02 16.10 -0.99
N LEU A 159 -0.77 16.32 -2.28
CA LEU A 159 -1.03 17.62 -2.92
C LEU A 159 -2.43 17.73 -3.52
N SER A 160 -3.26 16.69 -3.41
CA SER A 160 -4.58 16.61 -4.06
C SER A 160 -4.53 16.96 -5.55
N GLY A 161 -3.51 16.48 -6.26
CA GLY A 161 -3.33 16.71 -7.69
C GLY A 161 -2.59 18.00 -8.06
N GLN A 162 -2.30 18.90 -7.11
CA GLN A 162 -1.54 20.11 -7.39
C GLN A 162 -0.08 19.78 -7.71
N LYS A 163 0.49 20.44 -8.73
CA LYS A 163 1.86 20.21 -9.17
C LYS A 163 2.85 21.03 -8.35
N LEU A 164 3.95 20.39 -7.94
CA LEU A 164 5.18 21.12 -7.64
C LEU A 164 5.90 21.42 -8.94
N GLU A 165 6.23 22.70 -9.12
CA GLU A 165 6.90 23.23 -10.30
C GLU A 165 8.34 23.54 -9.89
N CYS A 166 9.27 22.65 -10.28
CA CYS A 166 10.67 22.67 -9.87
C CYS A 166 11.35 24.04 -10.09
N ASP A 167 10.96 24.75 -11.14
CA ASP A 167 11.59 26.02 -11.53
C ASP A 167 10.89 27.26 -10.94
N LYS A 168 9.77 27.09 -10.23
CA LYS A 168 8.94 28.22 -9.74
C LYS A 168 9.03 28.47 -8.24
N GLN A 169 9.55 27.52 -7.47
CA GLN A 169 9.69 27.65 -6.02
C GLN A 169 11.16 27.79 -5.65
N ALA A 170 11.57 28.97 -5.16
CA ALA A 170 12.97 29.28 -4.87
C ALA A 170 13.62 28.38 -3.79
N ASN A 171 12.81 27.77 -2.92
CA ASN A 171 13.25 26.86 -1.87
C ASN A 171 13.07 25.38 -2.25
N LEU A 172 12.73 25.06 -3.49
CA LEU A 172 12.55 23.68 -3.99
C LEU A 172 13.72 23.26 -4.87
N MET A 173 14.26 22.08 -4.60
CA MET A 173 15.24 21.42 -5.47
C MET A 173 14.68 20.06 -5.91
N CYS A 174 14.73 19.79 -7.22
CA CYS A 174 14.23 18.56 -7.81
C CYS A 174 15.37 17.64 -8.27
N PHE A 175 15.18 16.33 -8.10
CA PHE A 175 16.19 15.32 -8.41
C PHE A 175 15.62 14.18 -9.24
N GLU A 176 16.41 13.72 -10.20
CA GLU A 176 16.14 12.46 -10.91
C GLU A 176 16.44 11.25 -10.02
N ASP A 177 17.52 11.28 -9.23
CA ASP A 177 17.92 10.13 -8.39
C ASP A 177 17.41 10.24 -6.93
N SER A 178 16.89 9.12 -6.42
CA SER A 178 16.37 9.05 -5.04
C SER A 178 17.46 9.11 -3.97
N LYS A 179 18.65 8.56 -4.23
CA LYS A 179 19.75 8.53 -3.26
C LYS A 179 20.40 9.90 -3.17
N GLU A 180 20.51 10.61 -4.29
CA GLU A 180 20.98 12.00 -4.32
C GLU A 180 20.05 12.88 -3.49
N LEU A 181 18.73 12.82 -3.73
CA LEU A 181 17.72 13.54 -2.93
C LEU A 181 17.88 13.25 -1.43
N ALA A 182 17.92 11.97 -1.05
CA ALA A 182 18.08 11.57 0.35
C ALA A 182 19.41 12.09 0.95
N SER A 183 20.50 12.08 0.18
CA SER A 183 21.80 12.58 0.64
C SER A 183 21.75 14.08 0.91
N HIS A 184 21.09 14.84 0.03
CA HIS A 184 20.89 16.26 0.23
C HIS A 184 20.06 16.55 1.50
N VAL A 185 18.93 15.85 1.69
CA VAL A 185 18.10 15.99 2.90
C VAL A 185 18.89 15.64 4.18
N ALA A 186 19.70 14.59 4.14
CA ALA A 186 20.54 14.19 5.27
C ALA A 186 21.60 15.25 5.63
N SER A 187 22.03 16.07 4.67
CA SER A 187 23.05 17.10 4.87
C SER A 187 22.48 18.49 5.22
N ASP A 188 21.21 18.76 4.91
CA ASP A 188 20.60 20.06 5.14
C ASP A 188 19.77 20.06 6.43
N LEU A 189 20.20 20.79 7.45
CA LEU A 189 19.52 20.88 8.75
C LEU A 189 18.06 21.34 8.65
N ASN A 190 17.69 22.08 7.59
CA ASN A 190 16.35 22.59 7.37
C ASN A 190 15.63 21.88 6.21
N GLY A 191 16.21 20.81 5.67
CA GLY A 191 15.67 20.07 4.53
C GLY A 191 14.51 19.13 4.89
N ILE A 192 13.51 19.09 4.02
CA ILE A 192 12.44 18.10 3.99
C ILE A 192 12.27 17.57 2.56
N GLY A 193 12.12 16.26 2.43
CA GLY A 193 11.82 15.63 1.15
C GLY A 193 10.89 14.42 1.29
N PHE A 194 10.55 13.81 0.17
CA PHE A 194 9.77 12.57 0.14
C PHE A 194 10.42 11.55 -0.79
N ILE A 195 10.41 10.28 -0.37
CA ILE A 195 11.12 9.21 -1.07
C ILE A 195 10.43 7.85 -0.86
N GLY A 196 10.65 6.88 -1.75
CA GLY A 196 10.22 5.50 -1.53
C GLY A 196 10.96 4.86 -0.35
N LEU A 197 10.31 3.96 0.39
CA LEU A 197 10.83 3.40 1.66
C LEU A 197 12.28 2.86 1.58
N ASN A 198 12.68 2.29 0.45
CA ASN A 198 14.01 1.72 0.23
C ASN A 198 15.14 2.76 0.12
N TYR A 199 14.81 4.05 0.05
CA TYR A 199 15.77 5.15 -0.12
C TYR A 199 15.87 6.08 1.09
N ILE A 200 15.26 5.73 2.24
CA ILE A 200 15.36 6.53 3.48
C ILE A 200 16.84 6.73 3.87
N GLY A 201 17.67 5.69 3.76
CA GLY A 201 19.11 5.77 4.00
C GLY A 201 19.45 6.28 5.41
N THR A 202 20.26 7.32 5.49
CA THR A 202 20.71 7.95 6.75
C THR A 202 19.83 9.12 7.20
N THR A 203 18.75 9.42 6.48
CA THR A 203 17.80 10.47 6.88
C THR A 203 16.93 10.00 8.04
N LYS A 204 16.26 10.95 8.70
CA LYS A 204 15.19 10.64 9.66
C LYS A 204 13.86 10.64 8.92
N ALA A 205 13.20 9.49 8.87
CA ALA A 205 11.83 9.40 8.39
C ALA A 205 10.85 9.84 9.49
N LEU A 206 9.95 10.77 9.16
CA LEU A 206 8.91 11.23 10.06
C LEU A 206 7.77 10.21 10.12
N ARG A 207 7.16 10.08 11.30
CA ARG A 207 5.85 9.42 11.39
C ARG A 207 4.79 10.32 10.74
N VAL A 208 3.84 9.72 10.04
CA VAL A 208 2.77 10.47 9.36
C VAL A 208 1.41 10.07 9.93
N SER A 209 0.59 11.07 10.25
CA SER A 209 -0.83 10.87 10.62
C SER A 209 -1.74 11.39 9.50
N MET A 210 -2.94 10.83 9.38
CA MET A 210 -3.94 11.35 8.42
C MET A 210 -4.41 12.76 8.78
N GLY A 211 -4.44 13.11 10.07
CA GLY A 211 -4.88 14.42 10.56
C GLY A 211 -4.31 14.76 11.94
N GLU A 212 -4.72 15.90 12.47
CA GLU A 212 -4.43 16.28 13.86
C GLU A 212 -5.24 15.44 14.85
N GLY A 213 -4.66 15.12 16.01
CA GLY A 213 -5.29 14.24 17.00
C GLY A 213 -5.29 12.75 16.62
N VAL A 214 -4.79 12.41 15.44
CA VAL A 214 -4.67 11.04 14.93
C VAL A 214 -3.28 10.49 15.22
N ASN A 215 -3.19 9.20 15.50
CA ASN A 215 -1.90 8.55 15.64
C ASN A 215 -1.07 8.62 14.35
N ALA A 216 0.19 9.00 14.51
CA ALA A 216 1.17 9.03 13.45
C ALA A 216 1.92 7.70 13.40
N LEU A 217 2.00 7.11 12.22
CA LEU A 217 2.70 5.84 11.99
C LEU A 217 4.02 6.04 11.27
N ALA A 218 5.00 5.19 11.57
CA ALA A 218 6.26 5.16 10.85
C ALA A 218 6.06 4.55 9.43
N PRO A 219 6.82 5.01 8.42
CA PRO A 219 6.84 4.41 7.09
C PRO A 219 7.65 3.11 7.09
N THR A 220 7.04 2.02 7.55
CA THR A 220 7.68 0.69 7.57
C THR A 220 7.03 -0.21 6.53
N ARG A 221 7.75 -1.25 6.08
CA ARG A 221 7.15 -2.25 5.19
C ARG A 221 5.90 -2.86 5.82
N PHE A 222 5.92 -3.13 7.14
CA PHE A 222 4.77 -3.66 7.87
C PHE A 222 3.56 -2.72 7.81
N THR A 223 3.71 -1.46 8.21
CA THR A 223 2.61 -0.48 8.24
C THR A 223 2.07 -0.15 6.84
N VAL A 224 2.90 -0.25 5.79
CA VAL A 224 2.44 -0.16 4.39
C VAL A 224 1.69 -1.44 3.99
N LYS A 225 2.23 -2.62 4.34
CA LYS A 225 1.66 -3.93 4.01
C LYS A 225 0.27 -4.15 4.61
N THR A 226 0.08 -3.71 5.85
CA THR A 226 -1.21 -3.71 6.55
C THR A 226 -2.13 -2.57 6.14
N GLU A 227 -1.67 -1.70 5.23
CA GLU A 227 -2.38 -0.51 4.73
C GLU A 227 -2.76 0.50 5.82
N ASP A 228 -2.01 0.50 6.91
CA ASP A 228 -2.24 1.39 8.03
C ASP A 228 -1.54 2.74 7.83
N TYR A 229 -0.40 2.73 7.15
CA TYR A 229 0.39 3.94 6.91
C TYR A 229 -0.30 4.90 5.92
N PRO A 230 -0.43 6.21 6.24
CA PRO A 230 -1.16 7.19 5.44
C PRO A 230 -0.71 7.31 3.98
N LEU A 231 0.60 7.33 3.74
CA LEU A 231 1.19 7.56 2.43
C LEU A 231 1.52 6.23 1.72
N GLY A 232 0.61 5.27 1.84
CA GLY A 232 0.63 4.00 1.13
C GLY A 232 -0.46 3.94 0.06
N ARG A 233 -0.22 3.19 -1.03
CA ARG A 233 -1.20 2.89 -2.07
C ARG A 233 -1.06 1.47 -2.60
N ARG A 234 -2.14 0.96 -3.18
CA ARG A 234 -2.16 -0.30 -3.94
C ARG A 234 -1.70 -0.07 -5.38
N LEU A 235 -1.01 -1.06 -5.93
CA LEU A 235 -0.68 -1.16 -7.34
C LEU A 235 -1.42 -2.35 -7.94
N PHE A 236 -2.07 -2.12 -9.07
CA PHE A 236 -3.04 -3.03 -9.65
C PHE A 236 -2.61 -3.47 -11.05
N LEU A 237 -2.87 -4.74 -11.36
CA LEU A 237 -3.00 -5.23 -12.71
C LEU A 237 -4.47 -5.52 -13.01
N TYR A 238 -4.90 -5.14 -14.20
CA TYR A 238 -6.25 -5.36 -14.70
C TYR A 238 -6.25 -6.20 -15.96
N GLN A 239 -7.28 -7.03 -16.13
CA GLN A 239 -7.55 -7.79 -17.35
C GLN A 239 -9.03 -7.72 -17.73
N THR A 240 -9.36 -8.08 -18.98
CA THR A 240 -10.76 -8.21 -19.41
C THR A 240 -11.36 -9.55 -18.93
N ASN A 241 -12.66 -9.76 -19.13
CA ASN A 241 -13.31 -11.06 -18.90
C ASN A 241 -12.93 -12.15 -19.91
N GLN A 242 -12.13 -11.80 -20.93
CA GLN A 242 -11.57 -12.71 -21.92
C GLN A 242 -10.06 -12.46 -22.04
N PRO A 243 -9.28 -12.74 -20.97
CA PRO A 243 -7.86 -12.43 -20.98
C PRO A 243 -7.12 -13.34 -21.96
N LYS A 244 -6.14 -12.78 -22.69
CA LYS A 244 -5.22 -13.61 -23.46
C LYS A 244 -4.43 -14.53 -22.51
N PRO A 245 -4.11 -15.78 -22.91
CA PRO A 245 -3.41 -16.72 -22.03
C PRO A 245 -2.12 -16.16 -21.42
N LEU A 246 -1.26 -15.52 -22.22
CA LEU A 246 0.00 -14.93 -21.73
C LEU A 246 -0.21 -13.80 -20.71
N ALA A 247 -1.28 -13.01 -20.85
CA ALA A 247 -1.62 -11.94 -19.93
C ALA A 247 -2.10 -12.50 -18.58
N ALA A 248 -2.99 -13.51 -18.62
CA ALA A 248 -3.43 -14.21 -17.42
C ALA A 248 -2.26 -14.89 -16.69
N GLU A 249 -1.38 -15.57 -17.43
CA GLU A 249 -0.17 -16.19 -16.86
C GLU A 249 0.78 -15.15 -16.25
N PHE A 250 0.95 -13.99 -16.89
CA PHE A 250 1.78 -12.91 -16.35
C PHE A 250 1.22 -12.41 -15.01
N ILE A 251 -0.10 -12.18 -14.92
CA ILE A 251 -0.76 -11.79 -13.67
C ILE A 251 -0.58 -12.88 -12.60
N GLN A 252 -0.75 -14.16 -12.94
CA GLN A 252 -0.52 -15.27 -11.99
C GLN A 252 0.93 -15.32 -11.50
N PHE A 253 1.90 -15.17 -12.41
CA PHE A 253 3.31 -15.08 -12.04
C PHE A 253 3.56 -13.90 -11.09
N SER A 254 3.03 -12.71 -11.39
CA SER A 254 3.18 -11.52 -10.52
C SER A 254 2.65 -11.76 -9.11
N LEU A 255 1.61 -12.58 -8.94
CA LEU A 255 1.03 -12.91 -7.64
C LEU A 255 1.72 -14.09 -6.92
N SER A 256 2.54 -14.87 -7.63
CA SER A 256 3.31 -15.99 -7.08
C SER A 256 4.45 -15.53 -6.16
N ASN A 257 4.99 -16.44 -5.33
CA ASN A 257 6.15 -16.14 -4.48
C ASN A 257 7.36 -15.61 -5.28
N ALA A 258 7.62 -16.15 -6.47
CA ALA A 258 8.70 -15.66 -7.33
C ALA A 258 8.45 -14.22 -7.83
N GLY A 259 7.21 -13.90 -8.20
CA GLY A 259 6.81 -12.55 -8.59
C GLY A 259 6.85 -11.56 -7.43
N GLN A 260 6.41 -11.98 -6.25
CA GLN A 260 6.45 -11.17 -5.03
C GLN A 260 7.88 -10.89 -4.57
N LYS A 261 8.82 -11.81 -4.80
CA LYS A 261 10.24 -11.52 -4.62
C LYS A 261 10.74 -10.43 -5.58
N VAL A 262 10.31 -10.43 -6.84
CA VAL A 262 10.64 -9.35 -7.79
C VAL A 262 10.07 -8.00 -7.33
N VAL A 263 8.85 -7.99 -6.78
CA VAL A 263 8.25 -6.79 -6.17
C VAL A 263 9.13 -6.25 -5.04
N SER A 264 9.54 -7.13 -4.12
CA SER A 264 10.39 -6.77 -2.99
C SER A 264 11.76 -6.24 -3.43
N ASP A 265 12.42 -6.93 -4.38
CA ASP A 265 13.72 -6.54 -4.94
C ASP A 265 13.66 -5.20 -5.69
N ALA A 266 12.50 -4.85 -6.25
CA ALA A 266 12.25 -3.55 -6.88
C ALA A 266 12.04 -2.40 -5.87
N GLY A 267 12.02 -2.70 -4.57
CA GLY A 267 11.83 -1.70 -3.51
C GLY A 267 10.37 -1.38 -3.18
N LEU A 268 9.43 -2.07 -3.81
CA LEU A 268 8.00 -2.03 -3.48
C LEU A 268 7.69 -3.00 -2.34
N VAL A 269 6.51 -2.91 -1.75
CA VAL A 269 6.05 -3.79 -0.67
C VAL A 269 5.20 -4.92 -1.25
N GLU A 270 5.62 -6.15 -0.98
CA GLU A 270 4.98 -7.37 -1.42
C GLU A 270 3.66 -7.66 -0.66
N VAL A 271 2.71 -8.30 -1.33
CA VAL A 271 1.45 -8.77 -0.74
C VAL A 271 1.53 -10.21 -0.22
N GLY A 272 2.60 -10.94 -0.54
CA GLY A 272 2.82 -12.31 -0.02
C GLY A 272 3.16 -12.33 1.48
N ILE A 273 2.80 -13.40 2.19
CA ILE A 273 3.07 -13.55 3.65
C ILE A 273 4.00 -14.73 3.98
N ASP A 274 4.44 -15.50 2.99
CA ASP A 274 5.24 -16.72 3.20
C ASP A 274 6.74 -16.48 3.43
N GLU A 275 7.24 -15.27 3.20
CA GLU A 275 8.66 -14.99 3.37
C GLU A 275 9.05 -14.87 4.85
N ALA A 276 10.26 -15.33 5.16
CA ALA A 276 10.85 -15.13 6.47
C ALA A 276 11.04 -13.64 6.74
N ILE A 277 10.49 -13.16 7.85
CA ILE A 277 10.64 -11.75 8.24
C ILE A 277 12.08 -11.43 8.62
N THR A 278 12.56 -10.32 8.05
CA THR A 278 13.87 -9.75 8.37
C THR A 278 13.90 -9.24 9.81
N PRO A 279 15.08 -9.12 10.44
CA PRO A 279 15.19 -8.51 11.78
C PRO A 279 14.58 -7.10 11.85
N ILE A 280 14.85 -6.27 10.84
CA ILE A 280 14.28 -4.91 10.74
C ILE A 280 12.75 -4.95 10.71
N ALA A 281 12.15 -5.91 10.00
CA ALA A 281 10.70 -6.07 9.97
C ALA A 281 10.14 -6.54 11.33
N ARG A 282 10.84 -7.44 12.04
CA ARG A 282 10.45 -7.85 13.41
C ARG A 282 10.43 -6.68 14.36
N ASP A 283 11.51 -5.90 14.38
CA ASP A 283 11.64 -4.73 15.27
C ASP A 283 10.53 -3.71 14.98
N ALA A 284 10.20 -3.49 13.70
CA ALA A 284 9.10 -2.61 13.32
C ALA A 284 7.73 -3.12 13.81
N ILE A 285 7.46 -4.43 13.73
CA ILE A 285 6.22 -5.05 14.21
C ILE A 285 6.14 -4.96 15.73
N ASP A 286 7.24 -5.26 16.43
CA ASP A 286 7.29 -5.19 17.89
C ASP A 286 7.16 -3.75 18.40
N ALA A 287 7.76 -2.78 17.71
CA ALA A 287 7.59 -1.36 18.01
C ALA A 287 6.15 -0.88 17.81
N ASP A 288 5.46 -1.35 16.76
CA ASP A 288 4.05 -1.02 16.55
C ASP A 288 3.15 -1.64 17.64
N LYS A 289 3.39 -2.91 18.01
CA LYS A 289 2.70 -3.53 19.15
C LYS A 289 2.94 -2.76 20.45
N GLN A 290 4.19 -2.38 20.74
CA GLN A 290 4.51 -1.64 21.95
C GLN A 290 3.81 -0.29 21.99
N ARG A 291 3.76 0.41 20.86
CA ARG A 291 2.99 1.66 20.70
C ARG A 291 1.51 1.46 21.06
N LEU A 292 0.87 0.37 20.62
CA LEU A 292 -0.52 0.05 20.97
C LEU A 292 -0.70 -0.21 22.47
N LEU A 293 0.25 -0.90 23.09
CA LEU A 293 0.22 -1.18 24.52
C LEU A 293 0.41 0.08 25.37
N ASP A 294 1.23 1.02 24.91
CA ASP A 294 1.52 2.27 25.62
C ASP A 294 0.46 3.36 25.41
N ASP A 295 -0.31 3.30 24.32
CA ASP A 295 -1.29 4.32 24.00
C ASP A 295 -2.50 4.30 24.96
N ALA A 296 -2.69 5.38 25.71
CA ALA A 296 -3.77 5.52 26.68
C ALA A 296 -5.18 5.47 26.05
N ALA A 297 -5.30 5.80 24.76
CA ALA A 297 -6.58 5.76 24.04
C ALA A 297 -6.99 4.33 23.63
N VAL A 298 -6.04 3.38 23.61
CA VAL A 298 -6.32 1.98 23.31
C VAL A 298 -7.00 1.31 24.53
N PRO A 299 -8.20 0.70 24.37
CA PRO A 299 -8.91 0.06 25.48
C PRO A 299 -8.10 -1.05 26.16
N LYS A 300 -8.19 -1.15 27.49
CA LYS A 300 -7.49 -2.21 28.26
C LYS A 300 -7.82 -3.61 27.75
N ALA A 301 -9.09 -3.87 27.41
CA ALA A 301 -9.51 -5.15 26.85
C ALA A 301 -8.80 -5.47 25.52
N TYR A 302 -8.52 -4.46 24.68
CA TYR A 302 -7.74 -4.67 23.47
C TYR A 302 -6.28 -4.99 23.79
N LYS A 303 -5.67 -4.23 24.71
CA LYS A 303 -4.29 -4.48 25.18
C LYS A 303 -4.12 -5.88 25.76
N ASP A 304 -5.10 -6.35 26.53
CA ASP A 304 -5.07 -7.69 27.14
C ASP A 304 -5.11 -8.80 26.07
N LEU A 305 -5.87 -8.61 24.98
CA LEU A 305 -5.91 -9.55 23.85
C LEU A 305 -4.57 -9.67 23.13
N ILE A 306 -3.91 -8.54 22.85
CA ILE A 306 -2.70 -8.54 22.04
C ILE A 306 -1.41 -8.77 22.85
N ARG A 307 -1.49 -8.75 24.19
CA ARG A 307 -0.31 -8.87 25.06
C ARG A 307 0.53 -10.10 24.74
N ASN A 308 -0.13 -11.23 24.53
CA ASN A 308 0.50 -12.53 24.24
C ASN A 308 0.29 -12.97 22.78
N ALA A 309 0.08 -12.02 21.87
CA ALA A 309 -0.04 -12.27 20.44
C ALA A 309 0.86 -11.30 19.65
N ASP A 310 1.21 -11.62 18.42
CA ASP A 310 1.86 -10.68 17.53
C ASP A 310 1.36 -10.81 16.09
N ARG A 311 1.97 -10.03 15.19
CA ARG A 311 1.59 -9.95 13.77
C ARG A 311 2.74 -10.34 12.84
N LYS A 312 3.75 -11.04 13.37
CA LYS A 312 4.97 -11.43 12.64
C LYS A 312 4.65 -12.36 11.47
N ASP A 313 3.70 -13.28 11.67
CA ASP A 313 3.32 -14.27 10.66
C ASP A 313 2.09 -13.90 9.85
N THR A 314 1.26 -13.00 10.34
CA THR A 314 0.00 -12.62 9.71
C THR A 314 0.21 -11.46 8.73
N GLN A 315 0.81 -10.36 9.18
CA GLN A 315 1.15 -9.15 8.40
C GLN A 315 0.05 -8.64 7.43
N VAL A 316 -1.21 -8.95 7.70
CA VAL A 316 -2.36 -8.54 6.90
C VAL A 316 -3.41 -7.86 7.75
N ASN A 317 -4.18 -7.00 7.10
CA ASN A 317 -5.47 -6.51 7.57
C ASN A 317 -6.49 -6.85 6.49
N PHE A 318 -7.62 -7.42 6.88
CA PHE A 318 -8.71 -7.64 5.95
C PHE A 318 -9.53 -6.36 5.81
N ARG A 319 -9.71 -5.92 4.56
CA ARG A 319 -10.44 -4.72 4.19
C ARG A 319 -11.73 -5.10 3.47
N PHE A 320 -12.69 -4.19 3.53
CA PHE A 320 -14.05 -4.41 3.04
C PHE A 320 -14.37 -3.44 1.90
N ALA A 321 -15.17 -3.91 0.94
CA ALA A 321 -15.67 -3.06 -0.11
C ALA A 321 -16.50 -1.89 0.48
N SER A 322 -16.47 -0.73 -0.17
CA SER A 322 -17.14 0.47 0.33
C SER A 322 -18.65 0.24 0.47
N GLY A 323 -19.18 0.45 1.68
CA GLY A 323 -20.62 0.26 1.97
C GLY A 323 -21.09 -1.20 1.96
N ALA A 324 -20.18 -2.18 1.94
CA ALA A 324 -20.53 -3.61 1.95
C ALA A 324 -19.86 -4.34 3.12
N SER A 325 -20.42 -5.49 3.48
CA SER A 325 -19.79 -6.44 4.41
C SER A 325 -18.80 -7.35 3.69
N GLU A 326 -18.81 -7.42 2.36
CA GLU A 326 -17.92 -8.30 1.61
C GLU A 326 -16.45 -7.88 1.65
N LEU A 327 -15.57 -8.89 1.75
CA LEU A 327 -14.13 -8.71 1.60
C LEU A 327 -13.81 -8.15 0.21
N ASP A 328 -12.89 -7.18 0.18
CA ASP A 328 -12.37 -6.69 -1.08
C ASP A 328 -11.51 -7.73 -1.81
N ASN A 329 -11.13 -7.43 -3.05
CA ASN A 329 -10.41 -8.36 -3.92
C ASN A 329 -9.06 -8.82 -3.35
N ARG A 330 -8.35 -7.94 -2.62
CA ARG A 330 -7.08 -8.28 -1.98
C ARG A 330 -7.34 -9.14 -0.75
N ALA A 331 -8.24 -8.69 0.12
CA ALA A 331 -8.61 -9.35 1.36
C ALA A 331 -9.05 -10.80 1.11
N PHE A 332 -9.87 -11.03 0.08
CA PHE A 332 -10.25 -12.38 -0.34
C PHE A 332 -9.04 -13.27 -0.69
N ARG A 333 -8.04 -12.75 -1.41
CA ARG A 333 -6.81 -13.51 -1.73
C ARG A 333 -5.93 -13.71 -0.50
N ASP A 334 -5.90 -12.73 0.40
CA ASP A 334 -5.14 -12.80 1.64
C ASP A 334 -5.71 -13.86 2.60
N VAL A 335 -7.01 -14.22 2.50
CA VAL A 335 -7.57 -15.38 3.22
C VAL A 335 -6.85 -16.65 2.81
N GLY A 336 -6.76 -16.93 1.51
CA GLY A 336 -6.07 -18.12 0.98
C GLY A 336 -4.59 -18.15 1.36
N ARG A 337 -3.88 -17.02 1.26
CA ARG A 337 -2.47 -16.92 1.66
C ARG A 337 -2.29 -17.21 3.16
N LEU A 338 -3.14 -16.62 4.00
CA LEU A 338 -3.11 -16.84 5.45
C LEU A 338 -3.41 -18.29 5.80
N SER A 339 -4.38 -18.91 5.13
CA SER A 339 -4.72 -20.31 5.34
C SER A 339 -3.62 -21.26 4.92
N GLU A 340 -2.99 -21.04 3.76
CA GLU A 340 -1.84 -21.83 3.31
C GLU A 340 -0.69 -21.76 4.32
N LYS A 341 -0.41 -20.56 4.86
CA LYS A 341 0.64 -20.38 5.86
C LYS A 341 0.30 -21.05 7.19
N LEU A 342 -0.87 -20.77 7.76
CA LEU A 342 -1.28 -21.28 9.06
C LEU A 342 -1.64 -22.77 9.05
N GLY A 343 -1.86 -23.37 7.87
CA GLY A 343 -2.01 -24.81 7.71
C GLY A 343 -0.72 -25.62 7.86
N LYS A 344 0.45 -24.96 7.97
CA LYS A 344 1.74 -25.65 8.16
C LYS A 344 1.89 -26.19 9.59
N PRO A 345 2.55 -27.35 9.79
CA PRO A 345 2.69 -27.99 11.12
C PRO A 345 3.31 -27.09 12.20
N GLU A 346 4.18 -26.16 11.83
CA GLU A 346 4.81 -25.20 12.76
C GLU A 346 3.81 -24.23 13.43
N PHE A 347 2.59 -24.11 12.89
CA PHE A 347 1.50 -23.29 13.46
C PHE A 347 0.45 -24.14 14.20
N GLU A 348 0.68 -25.44 14.39
CA GLU A 348 -0.22 -26.29 15.14
C GLU A 348 -0.39 -25.79 16.59
N GLY A 349 -1.65 -25.62 17.02
CA GLY A 349 -1.98 -25.07 18.32
C GLY A 349 -1.84 -23.55 18.46
N ALA A 350 -1.45 -22.83 17.39
CA ALA A 350 -1.50 -21.38 17.38
C ALA A 350 -2.96 -20.89 17.42
N LYS A 351 -3.20 -19.82 18.16
CA LYS A 351 -4.53 -19.23 18.36
C LYS A 351 -4.65 -17.94 17.56
N LEU A 352 -5.57 -17.93 16.61
CA LEU A 352 -5.87 -16.74 15.81
C LEU A 352 -6.89 -15.85 16.54
N ILE A 353 -6.59 -14.56 16.57
CA ILE A 353 -7.42 -13.52 17.17
C ILE A 353 -7.76 -12.51 16.07
N LEU A 354 -9.05 -12.31 15.81
CA LEU A 354 -9.56 -11.33 14.87
C LEU A 354 -10.19 -10.16 15.60
N VAL A 355 -9.74 -8.96 15.25
CA VAL A 355 -10.18 -7.71 15.88
C VAL A 355 -10.75 -6.78 14.81
N GLY A 356 -12.06 -6.58 14.82
CA GLY A 356 -12.75 -5.73 13.86
C GLY A 356 -12.86 -4.27 14.30
N PHE A 357 -12.88 -3.40 13.30
CA PHE A 357 -13.00 -1.95 13.43
C PHE A 357 -13.96 -1.37 12.38
N THR A 358 -14.46 -0.17 12.64
CA THR A 358 -15.30 0.58 11.70
C THR A 358 -14.99 2.07 11.70
N ASP A 359 -15.41 2.75 10.64
CA ASP A 359 -15.29 4.21 10.53
C ASP A 359 -16.15 4.95 11.58
N PRO A 360 -15.79 6.19 11.95
CA PRO A 360 -16.38 6.92 13.08
C PRO A 360 -17.76 7.52 12.78
N LYS A 361 -18.43 7.07 11.71
CA LYS A 361 -19.73 7.61 11.32
C LYS A 361 -20.83 6.75 11.90
N GLY A 362 -21.75 7.38 12.62
CA GLY A 362 -23.00 6.78 13.04
C GLY A 362 -23.11 6.61 14.55
N ASP A 363 -23.81 5.55 14.95
CA ASP A 363 -24.10 5.24 16.35
C ASP A 363 -23.06 4.27 16.90
N GLU A 364 -22.49 4.58 18.07
CA GLU A 364 -21.39 3.83 18.68
C GLU A 364 -21.74 2.35 18.89
N VAL A 365 -22.98 2.04 19.32
CA VAL A 365 -23.44 0.67 19.55
C VAL A 365 -23.52 -0.09 18.23
N LYS A 366 -24.11 0.53 17.20
CA LYS A 366 -24.16 -0.05 15.85
C LYS A 366 -22.76 -0.28 15.28
N ASN A 367 -21.84 0.63 15.56
CA ASN A 367 -20.47 0.53 15.08
C ASN A 367 -19.69 -0.58 15.79
N LEU A 368 -19.91 -0.78 17.08
CA LEU A 368 -19.39 -1.93 17.79
C LEU A 368 -19.92 -3.26 17.20
N ASP A 369 -21.22 -3.35 16.93
CA ASP A 369 -21.82 -4.55 16.34
C ASP A 369 -21.30 -4.82 14.92
N LEU A 370 -21.21 -3.78 14.08
CA LEU A 370 -20.68 -3.88 12.73
C LEU A 370 -19.22 -4.33 12.71
N SER A 371 -18.41 -3.83 13.65
CA SER A 371 -17.01 -4.24 13.77
C SER A 371 -16.89 -5.73 14.11
N LYS A 372 -17.74 -6.28 14.99
CA LYS A 372 -17.81 -7.72 15.30
C LYS A 372 -18.30 -8.56 14.12
N GLN A 373 -19.30 -8.06 13.37
CA GLN A 373 -19.82 -8.75 12.19
C GLN A 373 -18.73 -8.91 11.12
N ARG A 374 -17.95 -7.86 10.85
CA ARG A 374 -16.80 -7.92 9.94
C ARG A 374 -15.76 -8.94 10.37
N ALA A 375 -15.40 -8.96 11.65
CA ALA A 375 -14.46 -9.95 12.18
C ALA A 375 -15.01 -11.38 12.09
N THR A 376 -16.32 -11.55 12.27
CA THR A 376 -17.01 -12.85 12.11
C THR A 376 -16.98 -13.31 10.65
N GLN A 377 -17.20 -12.41 9.70
CA GLN A 377 -17.11 -12.75 8.29
C GLN A 377 -15.73 -13.23 7.88
N VAL A 378 -14.67 -12.57 8.35
CA VAL A 378 -13.29 -13.05 8.13
C VAL A 378 -13.08 -14.44 8.75
N LYS A 379 -13.62 -14.68 9.95
CA LYS A 379 -13.57 -16.01 10.57
C LYS A 379 -14.27 -17.05 9.70
N ASP A 380 -15.43 -16.75 9.14
CA ASP A 380 -16.19 -17.71 8.34
C ASP A 380 -15.45 -18.07 7.04
N GLU A 381 -14.84 -17.08 6.39
CA GLU A 381 -13.99 -17.28 5.20
C GLU A 381 -12.73 -18.11 5.54
N LEU A 382 -12.08 -17.85 6.67
CA LEU A 382 -10.94 -18.66 7.14
C LEU A 382 -11.36 -20.10 7.52
N ALA A 383 -12.53 -20.26 8.14
CA ALA A 383 -13.06 -21.56 8.50
C ALA A 383 -13.43 -22.41 7.28
N ALA A 384 -13.90 -21.78 6.20
CA ALA A 384 -14.12 -22.44 4.91
C ALA A 384 -12.82 -23.01 4.31
N GLU A 385 -11.68 -22.38 4.60
CA GLU A 385 -10.32 -22.83 4.24
C GLU A 385 -9.68 -23.72 5.33
N GLY A 386 -10.44 -24.16 6.34
CA GLY A 386 -9.98 -25.08 7.38
C GLY A 386 -9.23 -24.45 8.56
N ILE A 387 -9.15 -23.12 8.64
CA ILE A 387 -8.47 -22.41 9.73
C ILE A 387 -9.46 -22.06 10.84
N GLN A 388 -9.16 -22.51 12.06
CA GLN A 388 -9.95 -22.19 13.24
C GLN A 388 -9.53 -20.85 13.85
N VAL A 389 -10.51 -20.05 14.26
CA VAL A 389 -10.30 -18.77 14.93
C VAL A 389 -10.74 -18.87 16.38
N GLU A 390 -9.79 -18.69 17.30
CA GLU A 390 -10.02 -18.78 18.75
C GLU A 390 -10.87 -17.61 19.25
N THR A 391 -10.52 -16.39 18.85
CA THR A 391 -11.16 -15.18 19.35
C THR A 391 -11.60 -14.29 18.21
N VAL A 392 -12.85 -13.83 18.27
CA VAL A 392 -13.41 -12.84 17.35
C VAL A 392 -14.06 -11.75 18.19
N THR A 393 -13.64 -10.51 17.97
CA THR A 393 -14.23 -9.36 18.65
C THR A 393 -14.17 -8.12 17.76
N GLY A 394 -14.78 -7.04 18.24
CA GLY A 394 -14.73 -5.74 17.59
C GLY A 394 -14.66 -4.63 18.64
N PHE A 395 -14.02 -3.53 18.27
CA PHE A 395 -13.85 -2.34 19.13
C PHE A 395 -14.52 -1.09 18.55
N GLY A 396 -15.44 -1.27 17.59
CA GLY A 396 -16.19 -0.18 16.99
C GLY A 396 -15.28 0.84 16.29
N GLU A 397 -15.53 2.11 16.57
CA GLU A 397 -14.73 3.24 16.13
C GLU A 397 -13.55 3.38 17.10
N GLU A 398 -12.50 2.59 16.94
CA GLU A 398 -11.38 2.71 17.89
C GLU A 398 -10.80 4.14 17.84
N PRO A 399 -10.85 4.91 18.95
CA PRO A 399 -10.47 6.32 18.95
C PRO A 399 -8.98 6.57 18.66
N SER A 400 -8.15 5.52 18.79
CA SER A 400 -6.70 5.63 18.71
C SER A 400 -6.13 5.50 17.30
N LEU A 401 -6.78 4.96 16.27
CA LEU A 401 -6.01 4.41 15.14
C LEU A 401 -6.57 4.75 13.75
N LEU A 402 -5.76 5.53 13.01
CA LEU A 402 -5.63 5.61 11.53
C LEU A 402 -6.54 6.54 10.72
N LEU A 403 -7.50 7.25 11.32
CA LEU A 403 -8.37 8.16 10.56
C LEU A 403 -8.24 9.61 10.96
N ASP A 404 -8.26 10.52 9.98
CA ASP A 404 -8.64 11.92 10.23
C ASP A 404 -10.13 11.95 10.57
N PRO A 405 -10.54 12.34 11.79
CA PRO A 405 -11.94 12.46 12.16
C PRO A 405 -12.66 13.64 11.48
N ARG A 406 -11.96 14.45 10.67
CA ARG A 406 -12.46 15.73 10.13
C ARG A 406 -12.64 15.77 8.62
N GLU A 407 -12.44 14.66 7.91
CA GLU A 407 -12.67 14.62 6.46
C GLU A 407 -13.83 13.70 6.08
N ASP A 408 -14.82 14.28 5.37
CA ASP A 408 -15.88 13.54 4.68
C ASP A 408 -15.36 12.74 3.46
N GLU A 409 -14.04 12.73 3.24
CA GLU A 409 -13.38 11.97 2.19
C GLU A 409 -13.59 10.46 2.38
N PRO A 410 -14.42 9.81 1.54
CA PRO A 410 -14.84 8.43 1.74
C PRO A 410 -13.67 7.43 1.73
N GLU A 411 -12.57 7.78 1.06
CA GLU A 411 -11.35 6.97 0.98
C GLU A 411 -10.54 7.00 2.28
N SER A 412 -10.52 8.13 2.99
CA SER A 412 -9.88 8.23 4.32
C SER A 412 -10.62 7.32 5.29
N LEU A 413 -11.94 7.50 5.40
CA LEU A 413 -12.83 6.72 6.29
C LEU A 413 -12.76 5.20 6.03
N ALA A 414 -12.52 4.79 4.77
CA ALA A 414 -12.34 3.39 4.42
C ALA A 414 -11.20 2.69 5.15
N LYS A 415 -10.16 3.44 5.57
CA LYS A 415 -8.99 2.88 6.27
C LYS A 415 -9.28 2.40 7.69
N ASN A 416 -10.46 2.61 8.27
CA ASN A 416 -10.84 1.97 9.55
C ASN A 416 -11.85 0.83 9.39
N ARG A 417 -12.30 0.56 8.16
CA ARG A 417 -13.06 -0.65 7.85
C ARG A 417 -12.08 -1.82 7.71
N ARG A 418 -11.58 -2.30 8.84
CA ARG A 418 -10.58 -3.36 8.89
C ARG A 418 -10.87 -4.44 9.91
N VAL A 419 -10.31 -5.60 9.67
CA VAL A 419 -10.11 -6.65 10.66
C VAL A 419 -8.62 -6.91 10.76
N GLU A 420 -8.07 -6.69 11.95
CA GLU A 420 -6.69 -7.02 12.27
C GLU A 420 -6.58 -8.50 12.64
N VAL A 421 -5.43 -9.08 12.29
CA VAL A 421 -5.14 -10.50 12.50
C VAL A 421 -3.95 -10.63 13.41
N TRP A 422 -4.20 -11.14 14.61
CA TRP A 422 -3.20 -11.39 15.65
C TRP A 422 -3.04 -12.89 15.86
N LEU A 423 -1.81 -13.33 16.11
CA LEU A 423 -1.48 -14.74 16.31
C LEU A 423 -0.79 -14.94 17.66
N GLN A 424 -1.39 -15.78 18.51
CA GLN A 424 -0.77 -16.28 19.72
C GLN A 424 -0.17 -17.66 19.45
N ARG A 425 1.15 -17.75 19.43
CA ARG A 425 1.87 -19.03 19.29
C ARG A 425 1.80 -19.84 20.59
N SER A 426 1.92 -21.15 20.48
CA SER A 426 1.95 -22.08 21.62
C SER A 426 3.15 -21.86 22.57
N GLU A 427 4.19 -21.19 22.10
CA GLU A 427 5.41 -20.87 22.86
C GLU A 427 5.28 -19.68 23.85
N PHE A 428 4.15 -18.96 23.88
CA PHE A 428 3.92 -17.95 24.92
C PHE A 428 3.66 -18.66 26.26
N PRO A 429 4.41 -18.35 27.34
CA PRO A 429 4.13 -18.92 28.64
C PRO A 429 2.68 -18.57 29.04
N GLN A 430 1.90 -19.60 29.37
CA GLN A 430 0.59 -19.41 29.97
C GLN A 430 0.78 -18.68 31.32
N PRO A 431 -0.08 -17.70 31.64
CA PRO A 431 0.03 -16.93 32.89
C PRO A 431 -0.05 -17.80 34.15
#